data_AF-A0AAV5G988-F1
#
_entry.id   AF-A0AAV5G988-F1
#
_cell.length_a   1.000
_cell.length_b   1.000
_cell.length_c   1.000
_cell.angle_alpha   90.00
_cell.angle_beta   90.00
_cell.angle_gamma   90.00
#
_symmetry.space_group_name_H-M   'P 1'
#
loop_
_entity.id
_entity.type
_entity.pdbx_description
1 polymer ?
#
loop_
_entity_poly.entity_id
_entity_poly.type
_entity_poly.pdbx_seq_one_letter_code
_entity_poly.pdbx_strand_id
1 'polypeptide(L)'
;MTKQLTYDVIAIAIFAVLARFAHPPVTLGGIFDAFWPWAIGAVLGWGILRWVFKTTNIWAQGATVWASAIIFGMILWALVNSSLPHYSFLIVAITMSALLLFGRRAISQWRARRTVAA
;
A
#
# COMPACT_ATOMS: atom_id res chain seq x y z
N MET A 1 15.87 1.40 4.15
CA MET A 1 14.86 0.47 3.61
C MET A 1 13.80 0.08 4.64
N THR A 2 14.17 -0.52 5.77
CA THR A 2 13.21 -1.04 6.77
C THR A 2 12.19 -0.01 7.25
N LYS A 3 12.62 1.23 7.54
CA LYS A 3 11.70 2.33 7.91
C LYS A 3 10.61 2.59 6.86
N GLN A 4 10.98 2.56 5.57
CA GLN A 4 10.05 2.84 4.48
C GLN A 4 9.04 1.70 4.29
N LEU A 5 9.48 0.45 4.46
CA LEU A 5 8.60 -0.71 4.52
C LEU A 5 7.55 -0.55 5.62
N THR A 6 7.97 -0.23 6.84
CA THR A 6 7.03 -0.03 7.96
C THR A 6 5.99 1.05 7.63
N TYR A 7 6.41 2.18 7.05
CA TYR A 7 5.46 3.23 6.66
C TYR A 7 4.50 2.81 5.55
N ASP A 8 4.95 2.00 4.59
CA ASP A 8 4.07 1.48 3.54
C ASP A 8 3.04 0.48 4.09
N VAL A 9 3.46 -0.40 5.01
CA VAL A 9 2.54 -1.33 5.69
C VAL A 9 1.52 -0.57 6.54
N ILE A 10 1.94 0.46 7.27
CA ILE A 10 1.03 1.34 8.03
C ILE A 10 0.05 2.04 7.09
N ALA A 11 0.52 2.57 5.95
CA ALA A 11 -0.35 3.21 4.96
C ALA A 11 -1.44 2.25 4.44
N ILE A 12 -1.08 0.99 4.17
CA ILE A 12 -2.04 -0.04 3.75
C ILE A 12 -3.00 -0.42 4.88
N ALA A 13 -2.51 -0.49 6.13
CA ALA A 13 -3.38 -0.72 7.29
C ALA A 13 -4.40 0.41 7.47
N ILE A 14 -3.98 1.67 7.33
CA ILE A 14 -4.88 2.83 7.38
C ILE A 14 -5.93 2.73 6.27
N PHE A 15 -5.53 2.38 5.04
CA PHE A 15 -6.47 2.14 3.96
C PHE A 15 -7.50 1.07 4.31
N ALA A 16 -7.07 -0.11 4.78
CA ALA A 16 -7.96 -1.22 5.12
C ALA A 16 -8.97 -0.85 6.21
N VAL A 17 -8.54 -0.10 7.22
CA VAL A 17 -9.42 0.45 8.25
C VAL A 17 -10.46 1.39 7.63
N LEU A 18 -10.02 2.40 6.88
CA LEU A 18 -10.92 3.38 6.24
C LEU A 18 -11.91 2.71 5.28
N ALA A 19 -11.43 1.75 4.48
CA ALA A 19 -12.26 0.96 3.58
C ALA A 19 -13.34 0.21 4.36
N ARG A 20 -13.02 -0.41 5.50
CA ARG A 20 -14.03 -1.11 6.30
C ARG A 20 -15.02 -0.16 6.96
N PHE A 21 -14.58 1.00 7.43
CA PHE A 21 -15.48 2.02 7.99
C PHE A 21 -16.52 2.52 6.97
N ALA A 22 -16.21 2.48 5.67
CA ALA A 22 -17.17 2.80 4.61
C ALA A 22 -18.19 1.68 4.34
N HIS A 23 -18.00 0.47 4.86
CA HIS A 23 -18.82 -0.70 4.57
C HIS A 23 -19.23 -1.47 5.85
N PRO A 24 -20.33 -1.07 6.52
CA PRO A 24 -20.85 -1.76 7.70
C PRO A 24 -21.29 -3.21 7.40
N PRO A 25 -21.19 -4.14 8.39
CA PRO A 25 -20.72 -3.91 9.76
C PRO A 25 -19.19 -3.84 9.86
N VAL A 26 -18.65 -3.00 10.75
CA VAL A 26 -17.20 -2.91 10.97
C VAL A 26 -16.77 -4.03 11.92
N THR A 27 -15.89 -4.94 11.46
CA THR A 27 -15.36 -6.05 12.26
C THR A 27 -13.85 -6.13 12.11
N LEU A 28 -13.15 -6.65 13.12
CA LEU A 28 -11.70 -6.86 13.05
C LEU A 28 -11.31 -7.83 11.94
N GLY A 29 -12.08 -8.91 11.75
CA GLY A 29 -11.89 -9.85 10.64
C GLY A 29 -12.01 -9.15 9.27
N GLY A 30 -13.04 -8.32 9.08
CA GLY A 30 -13.21 -7.59 7.83
C GLY A 30 -12.10 -6.56 7.56
N ILE A 31 -11.54 -5.93 8.59
CA ILE A 31 -10.36 -5.07 8.45
C ILE A 31 -9.15 -5.91 8.04
N PHE A 32 -8.94 -7.06 8.70
CA PHE A 32 -7.84 -7.96 8.39
C PHE A 32 -7.91 -8.49 6.96
N ASP A 33 -9.08 -8.93 6.51
CA ASP A 33 -9.33 -9.40 5.13
C ASP A 33 -9.10 -8.31 4.09
N ALA A 34 -9.41 -7.06 4.42
CA ALA A 34 -9.11 -5.90 3.59
C ALA A 34 -7.62 -5.49 3.61
N PHE A 35 -6.83 -6.00 4.55
CA PHE A 35 -5.44 -5.63 4.77
C PHE A 35 -4.45 -6.65 4.22
N TRP A 36 -4.56 -7.92 4.63
CA TRP A 36 -3.47 -8.89 4.51
C TRP A 36 -3.04 -9.18 3.05
N PRO A 37 -3.92 -9.28 2.04
CA PRO A 37 -3.48 -9.57 0.67
C PRO A 37 -2.59 -8.44 0.12
N TRP A 38 -3.01 -7.21 0.35
CA TRP A 38 -2.33 -5.99 -0.09
C TRP A 38 -1.01 -5.78 0.66
N ALA A 39 -0.99 -6.09 1.96
CA ALA A 39 0.22 -6.04 2.77
C ALA A 39 1.27 -7.04 2.29
N ILE A 40 0.88 -8.27 1.96
CA ILE A 40 1.78 -9.26 1.35
C ILE A 40 2.32 -8.72 0.03
N GLY A 41 1.46 -8.17 -0.84
CA GLY A 41 1.91 -7.58 -2.10
C GLY A 41 2.91 -6.44 -1.90
N ALA A 42 2.73 -5.58 -0.91
CA ALA A 42 3.71 -4.54 -0.59
C ALA A 42 5.04 -5.09 -0.07
N VAL A 43 5.01 -6.13 0.78
CA VAL A 43 6.21 -6.83 1.26
C VAL A 43 6.97 -7.47 0.10
N LEU A 44 6.26 -8.10 -0.84
CA LEU A 44 6.86 -8.63 -2.07
C LEU A 44 7.51 -7.53 -2.91
N GLY A 45 6.87 -6.36 -3.03
CA GLY A 45 7.43 -5.20 -3.71
C GLY A 45 8.74 -4.73 -3.09
N TRP A 46 8.83 -4.74 -1.75
CA TRP A 46 10.09 -4.48 -1.05
C TRP A 46 11.13 -5.58 -1.25
N GLY A 47 10.71 -6.85 -1.39
CA GLY A 47 11.56 -7.95 -1.84
C GLY A 47 12.15 -7.69 -3.22
N ILE A 48 11.32 -7.29 -4.20
CA ILE A 48 11.76 -6.93 -5.56
C ILE A 48 12.77 -5.78 -5.50
N LEU A 49 12.50 -4.74 -4.71
CA LEU A 49 13.44 -3.62 -4.54
C LEU A 49 14.76 -4.07 -3.92
N ARG A 50 14.72 -4.98 -2.94
CA ARG A 50 15.91 -5.48 -2.24
C ARG A 50 16.81 -6.31 -3.15
N TRP A 51 16.21 -7.18 -3.95
CA TRP A 51 16.94 -8.25 -4.64
C TRP A 51 17.13 -7.98 -6.13
N VAL A 52 16.24 -7.19 -6.75
CA VAL A 52 16.25 -6.94 -8.20
C VAL A 52 16.72 -5.51 -8.51
N PHE A 53 15.93 -4.48 -8.16
CA PHE A 53 16.21 -3.12 -8.63
C PHE A 53 17.26 -2.35 -7.81
N LYS A 54 17.39 -2.63 -6.51
CA LYS A 54 18.37 -2.03 -5.58
C LYS A 54 18.41 -0.48 -5.59
N THR A 55 17.32 0.17 -5.99
CA THR A 55 17.24 1.63 -6.11
C THR A 55 17.06 2.33 -4.75
N THR A 56 17.69 3.49 -4.59
CA THR A 56 17.52 4.39 -3.44
C THR A 56 16.51 5.51 -3.69
N ASN A 57 16.02 5.65 -4.92
CA ASN A 57 15.01 6.66 -5.27
C ASN A 57 13.66 6.33 -4.62
N ILE A 58 13.21 7.18 -3.71
CA ILE A 58 11.98 6.97 -2.93
C ILE A 58 10.70 6.91 -3.79
N TRP A 59 10.68 7.59 -4.94
CA TRP A 59 9.55 7.56 -5.88
C TRP A 59 9.52 6.25 -6.65
N ALA A 60 10.67 5.79 -7.14
CA ALA A 60 10.78 4.47 -7.79
C ALA A 60 10.42 3.34 -6.81
N GLN A 61 10.87 3.44 -5.56
CA GLN A 61 10.46 2.52 -4.48
C GLN A 61 8.94 2.53 -4.29
N GLY A 62 8.32 3.72 -4.27
CA GLY A 62 6.87 3.87 -4.17
C GLY A 62 6.12 3.21 -5.31
N ALA A 63 6.54 3.45 -6.55
CA ALA A 63 5.95 2.85 -7.74
C ALA A 63 6.05 1.33 -7.72
N THR A 64 7.21 0.76 -7.39
CA THR A 64 7.39 -0.69 -7.31
C THR A 64 6.51 -1.31 -6.22
N VAL A 65 6.48 -0.73 -5.01
CA VAL A 65 5.66 -1.24 -3.91
C VAL A 65 4.18 -1.14 -4.21
N TRP A 66 3.74 -0.02 -4.79
CA TRP A 66 2.34 0.21 -5.16
C TRP A 66 1.87 -0.77 -6.25
N ALA A 67 2.64 -0.90 -7.33
CA ALA A 67 2.33 -1.85 -8.40
C ALA A 67 2.31 -3.29 -7.89
N SER A 68 3.27 -3.64 -7.02
CA SER A 68 3.35 -4.97 -6.41
C SER A 68 2.17 -5.24 -5.46
N ALA A 69 1.79 -4.26 -4.64
CA ALA A 69 0.61 -4.35 -3.77
C ALA A 69 -0.67 -4.57 -4.57
N ILE A 70 -0.84 -3.88 -5.70
CA ILE A 70 -1.99 -4.08 -6.59
C ILE A 70 -1.95 -5.47 -7.21
N ILE A 71 -0.86 -5.85 -7.87
CA ILE A 71 -0.79 -7.11 -8.64
C ILE A 71 -0.93 -8.30 -7.70
N PHE A 72 -0.07 -8.44 -6.70
CA PHE A 72 -0.09 -9.61 -5.82
C PHE A 72 -1.25 -9.57 -4.83
N GLY A 73 -1.66 -8.38 -4.38
CA GLY A 73 -2.84 -8.24 -3.52
C GLY A 73 -4.10 -8.68 -4.25
N MET A 74 -4.27 -8.30 -5.52
CA MET A 74 -5.39 -8.75 -6.34
C MET A 74 -5.37 -10.25 -6.63
N ILE A 75 -4.19 -10.81 -6.93
CA ILE A 75 -4.04 -12.26 -7.11
C ILE A 75 -4.48 -13.00 -5.85
N LEU A 76 -3.94 -12.63 -4.68
CA LEU A 76 -4.27 -13.27 -3.40
C LEU A 76 -5.75 -13.09 -3.05
N TRP A 77 -6.28 -11.89 -3.23
CA TRP A 77 -7.69 -11.60 -2.99
C TRP A 77 -8.59 -12.47 -3.87
N ALA A 78 -8.29 -12.59 -5.16
CA ALA A 78 -9.09 -13.36 -6.10
C ALA A 78 -9.03 -14.87 -5.81
N LEU A 79 -7.86 -15.38 -5.39
CA LEU A 79 -7.71 -16.77 -4.98
C LEU A 79 -8.57 -17.10 -3.75
N VAL A 80 -8.63 -16.21 -2.77
CA VAL A 80 -9.38 -16.41 -1.52
C VAL A 80 -10.88 -16.29 -1.75
N ASN A 81 -11.31 -15.35 -2.59
CA ASN A 81 -12.72 -15.04 -2.83
C ASN A 81 -13.31 -15.75 -4.05
N SER A 82 -12.51 -16.53 -4.79
CA SER A 82 -12.90 -17.25 -6.01
C SER A 82 -13.63 -16.37 -7.04
N SER A 83 -13.29 -15.08 -7.08
CA SER A 83 -13.96 -14.07 -7.91
C SER A 83 -13.05 -12.85 -8.10
N LEU A 84 -13.45 -11.93 -8.98
CA LEU A 84 -12.87 -10.60 -9.05
C LEU A 84 -13.73 -9.63 -8.22
N PRO A 85 -13.11 -8.63 -7.55
CA PRO A 85 -13.88 -7.65 -6.80
C PRO A 85 -14.63 -6.73 -7.75
N HIS A 86 -15.64 -6.03 -7.22
CA HIS A 86 -16.33 -4.99 -7.96
C HIS A 86 -15.35 -3.92 -8.48
N TYR A 87 -15.59 -3.44 -9.70
CA TYR A 87 -14.72 -2.43 -10.34
C TYR A 87 -14.56 -1.16 -9.50
N SER A 88 -15.61 -0.74 -8.79
CA SER A 88 -15.56 0.40 -7.88
C SER A 88 -14.55 0.21 -6.75
N PHE A 89 -14.49 -1.00 -6.17
CA PHE A 89 -13.50 -1.33 -5.15
C PHE A 89 -12.08 -1.27 -5.71
N LEU A 90 -11.85 -1.80 -6.92
CA LEU A 90 -10.53 -1.75 -7.54
C LEU A 90 -10.07 -0.30 -7.78
N ILE A 91 -10.95 0.57 -8.28
CA ILE A 91 -10.66 1.99 -8.49
C ILE A 91 -10.30 2.67 -7.16
N VAL A 92 -11.10 2.46 -6.12
CA VAL A 92 -10.86 3.05 -4.79
C VAL A 92 -9.56 2.50 -4.19
N ALA A 93 -9.30 1.20 -4.29
CA ALA A 93 -8.09 0.58 -3.78
C ALA A 93 -6.83 1.13 -4.47
N ILE A 94 -6.84 1.23 -5.79
CA ILE A 94 -5.73 1.79 -6.57
C ILE A 94 -5.49 3.26 -6.21
N THR A 95 -6.54 4.07 -6.17
CA THR A 95 -6.43 5.52 -5.94
C THR A 95 -6.08 5.87 -4.50
N MET A 96 -6.72 5.24 -3.50
CA MET A 96 -6.43 5.50 -2.09
C MET A 96 -5.05 4.96 -1.67
N SER A 97 -4.66 3.77 -2.16
CA SER A 97 -3.31 3.28 -1.91
C SER A 97 -2.25 4.17 -2.55
N ALA A 98 -2.48 4.68 -3.77
CA ALA A 98 -1.60 5.66 -4.40
C ALA A 98 -1.51 6.93 -3.53
N LEU A 99 -2.65 7.50 -3.14
CA LEU A 99 -2.70 8.70 -2.31
C LEU A 99 -1.91 8.52 -1.01
N LEU A 100 -2.09 7.42 -0.30
CA LEU A 100 -1.43 7.18 0.98
C LEU A 100 0.07 6.88 0.81
N LEU A 101 0.45 6.03 -0.13
CA LEU A 101 1.85 5.65 -0.36
C LEU A 101 2.66 6.81 -0.94
N PHE A 102 2.14 7.55 -1.92
CA PHE A 102 2.85 8.69 -2.51
C PHE A 102 2.70 9.95 -1.66
N GLY A 103 1.54 10.19 -1.04
CA GLY A 103 1.32 11.34 -0.16
C GLY A 103 2.29 11.37 1.02
N ARG A 104 2.52 10.23 1.69
CA ARG A 104 3.54 10.17 2.76
C ARG A 104 4.95 10.50 2.25
N ARG A 105 5.27 10.12 1.01
CA ARG A 105 6.60 10.37 0.40
C ARG A 105 6.75 11.85 0.08
N ALA A 106 5.71 12.48 -0.47
CA ALA A 106 5.66 13.92 -0.69
C ALA A 106 5.85 14.70 0.63
N ILE A 107 5.12 14.32 1.68
CA ILE A 107 5.25 14.94 3.01
C ILE A 107 6.67 14.77 3.56
N SER A 108 7.27 13.58 3.43
CA SER A 108 8.62 13.32 3.94
C SER A 108 9.68 14.19 3.25
N GLN A 109 9.58 14.38 1.94
CA GLN A 109 10.51 15.24 1.20
C GLN A 109 10.29 16.71 1.51
N TRP A 110 9.03 17.14 1.64
CA TRP A 110 8.71 18.51 2.01
C TRP A 110 9.26 18.87 3.39
N ARG A 111 9.12 17.97 4.37
CA ARG A 111 9.72 18.14 5.71
C ARG A 111 11.25 18.22 5.63
N ALA A 112 11.88 17.32 4.88
CA ALA A 112 13.34 17.31 4.72
C ALA A 112 13.87 18.62 4.10
N ARG A 113 13.16 19.18 3.11
CA ARG A 113 13.51 20.48 2.50
C ARG A 113 13.41 21.63 3.51
N ARG A 114 12.42 21.61 4.40
CA ARG A 114 12.25 22.65 5.43
C ARG A 114 13.33 22.61 6.50
N THR A 115 13.77 21.42 6.91
CA THR A 115 14.86 21.29 7.90
C THR A 115 16.20 21.79 7.37
N VAL A 116 16.45 21.70 6.06
CA VAL A 116 17.69 22.21 5.45
C VAL A 116 17.67 23.73 5.26
N ALA A 117 16.50 24.33 5.18
CA ALA A 117 16.33 25.77 4.99
C ALA A 117 16.23 26.58 6.30
N ALA A 118 16.17 25.90 7.45
CA ALA A 118 16.12 26.48 8.80
C ALA A 118 17.49 26.37 9.47
#